data_AF-R6WCB0-F1
#
_entry.id   AF-R6WCB0-F1
#
_cell.length_a   1.000
_cell.length_b   1.000
_cell.length_c   1.000
_cell.angle_alpha   90.00
_cell.angle_beta   90.00
_cell.angle_gamma   90.00
#
_symmetry.space_group_name_H-M   'P 1'
#
loop_
_entity.id
_entity.type
_entity.pdbx_description
1 polymer ?
#
loop_
_entity_poly.entity_id
_entity_poly.type
_entity_poly.pdbx_seq_one_letter_code
_entity_poly.pdbx_strand_id
1 'polypeptide(L)'
;MKRTAKLNLLTAVCSGMLAAIFQIVFCFAPSMAMQVVLLVVTALLYLTPFVINLKTVRDYCIDRVSRFVLYDLLFVLAPAAFISVLTELIVTPFAEVRLADGIASLILIGILLVESLIFWLAYYITYKLSDRK
;
A
#
# COMPACT_ATOMS: atom_id res chain seq x y z
N MET A 1 -2.28 17.76 13.38
CA MET A 1 -3.54 16.99 13.24
C MET A 1 -3.41 15.67 14.01
N LYS A 2 -4.28 15.35 15.00
CA LYS A 2 -4.23 14.04 15.67
C LYS A 2 -4.92 13.00 14.78
N ARG A 3 -4.16 12.06 14.20
CA ARG A 3 -4.71 10.92 13.43
C ARG A 3 -5.58 10.10 14.40
N THR A 4 -6.89 10.02 14.16
CA THR A 4 -7.82 9.33 15.06
C THR A 4 -7.77 7.82 14.84
N ALA A 5 -8.04 7.03 15.88
CA ALA A 5 -8.11 5.57 15.76
C ALA A 5 -9.08 5.13 14.65
N LYS A 6 -10.19 5.87 14.47
CA LYS A 6 -11.17 5.66 13.40
C LYS A 6 -10.56 5.80 12.01
N LEU A 7 -9.70 6.80 11.77
CA LEU A 7 -9.05 7.01 10.48
C LEU A 7 -8.03 5.90 10.18
N ASN A 8 -7.28 5.46 11.19
CA ASN A 8 -6.33 4.36 11.05
C ASN A 8 -7.03 3.04 10.73
N LEU A 9 -8.13 2.75 11.43
CA LEU A 9 -8.96 1.58 11.17
C LEU A 9 -9.53 1.61 9.74
N LEU A 10 -10.09 2.75 9.32
CA LEU A 10 -10.59 2.92 7.95
C LEU A 10 -9.48 2.70 6.92
N THR A 11 -8.28 3.25 7.16
CA THR A 11 -7.12 3.06 6.28
C THR A 11 -6.77 1.56 6.14
N ALA A 12 -6.73 0.83 7.26
CA ALA A 12 -6.43 -0.59 7.25
C ALA A 12 -7.48 -1.42 6.53
N VAL A 13 -8.76 -1.12 6.74
CA VAL A 13 -9.87 -1.79 6.05
C VAL A 13 -9.80 -1.53 4.55
N CYS A 14 -9.65 -0.27 4.13
CA CYS A 14 -9.52 0.07 2.71
C CYS A 14 -8.28 -0.59 2.08
N SER A 15 -7.15 -0.60 2.79
CA SER A 15 -5.92 -1.25 2.34
C SER A 15 -6.11 -2.75 2.13
N GLY A 16 -6.71 -3.44 3.11
CA GLY A 16 -7.01 -4.86 3.00
C GLY A 16 -8.01 -5.17 1.88
N MET A 17 -9.07 -4.38 1.76
CA MET A 17 -10.07 -4.55 0.69
C MET A 17 -9.44 -4.39 -0.70
N LEU A 18 -8.58 -3.38 -0.88
CA LEU A 18 -7.91 -3.16 -2.16
C LEU A 18 -6.99 -4.34 -2.52
N ALA A 19 -6.26 -4.89 -1.54
CA ALA A 19 -5.43 -6.08 -1.73
C ALA A 19 -6.26 -7.31 -2.11
N ALA A 20 -7.40 -7.54 -1.44
CA ALA A 20 -8.30 -8.64 -1.76
C ALA A 20 -8.87 -8.52 -3.19
N ILE A 21 -9.36 -7.33 -3.56
CA ILE A 21 -9.89 -7.06 -4.90
C ILE A 21 -8.81 -7.27 -5.95
N PHE A 22 -7.60 -6.74 -5.72
CA PHE A 22 -6.48 -6.96 -6.62
C PHE A 22 -6.22 -8.46 -6.83
N GLN A 23 -6.13 -9.24 -5.76
CA GLN A 23 -5.83 -10.68 -5.87
C GLN A 23 -6.90 -11.44 -6.64
N ILE A 24 -8.18 -11.16 -6.37
CA ILE A 24 -9.29 -11.78 -7.09
C ILE A 24 -9.18 -11.44 -8.58
N VAL A 25 -9.09 -10.15 -8.93
CA VAL A 25 -9.09 -9.73 -10.33
C VAL A 25 -7.81 -10.18 -11.05
N PHE A 26 -6.67 -10.23 -10.35
CA PHE A 26 -5.40 -10.68 -10.91
C PHE A 26 -5.42 -12.18 -11.25
N CYS A 27 -6.01 -13.02 -10.39
CA CYS A 27 -6.14 -14.46 -10.61
C CYS A 27 -7.08 -14.82 -11.77
N PHE A 28 -8.11 -14.00 -12.01
CA PHE A 28 -9.08 -14.18 -13.09
C PHE A 28 -8.80 -13.28 -14.30
N ALA A 29 -7.61 -12.68 -14.38
CA ALA A 29 -7.26 -11.84 -15.51
C ALA A 29 -7.04 -12.70 -16.77
N PRO A 30 -7.73 -12.43 -17.90
CA PRO A 30 -7.67 -13.24 -19.12
C PRO A 30 -6.33 -13.16 -19.87
N SER A 31 -5.43 -12.26 -19.47
CA SER A 31 -4.12 -12.12 -20.13
C SER A 31 -3.06 -11.51 -19.21
N MET A 32 -1.80 -11.80 -19.53
CA MET A 32 -0.63 -11.19 -18.88
C MET A 32 -0.62 -9.66 -19.01
N ALA A 33 -1.08 -9.11 -20.14
CA ALA A 33 -1.20 -7.67 -20.33
C ALA A 33 -2.18 -7.05 -19.31
N MET A 34 -3.31 -7.71 -19.05
CA MET A 34 -4.29 -7.24 -18.06
C MET A 34 -3.74 -7.33 -16.63
N GLN A 35 -2.97 -8.37 -16.31
CA GLN A 35 -2.26 -8.48 -15.03
C GLN A 35 -1.27 -7.32 -14.81
N VAL A 36 -0.50 -6.94 -15.84
CA VAL A 36 0.40 -5.77 -15.77
C VAL A 36 -0.39 -4.48 -15.55
N VAL A 37 -1.52 -4.29 -16.25
CA VAL A 37 -2.38 -3.11 -16.05
C VAL A 37 -2.92 -3.07 -14.61
N LEU A 38 -3.37 -4.20 -14.08
CA LEU A 38 -3.86 -4.29 -12.69
C LEU A 38 -2.78 -3.95 -11.68
N LEU A 39 -1.54 -4.39 -11.90
CA LEU A 39 -0.41 -4.01 -11.04
C LEU A 39 -0.20 -2.50 -11.00
N VAL A 40 -0.19 -1.85 -12.17
CA VAL A 40 0.01 -0.40 -12.27
C VAL A 40 -1.15 0.36 -11.62
N VAL A 41 -2.39 -0.04 -11.89
CA VAL A 41 -3.57 0.62 -11.31
C VAL A 41 -3.58 0.48 -9.78
N THR A 42 -3.32 -0.71 -9.26
CA THR A 42 -3.28 -0.94 -7.81
C THR A 42 -2.16 -0.16 -7.15
N ALA A 43 -0.96 -0.13 -7.74
CA ALA A 43 0.15 0.69 -7.25
C ALA A 43 -0.26 2.17 -7.11
N LEU A 44 -0.82 2.74 -8.18
CA LEU A 44 -1.28 4.13 -8.19
C LEU A 44 -2.32 4.42 -7.09
N LEU A 45 -3.23 3.48 -6.81
CA LEU A 45 -4.22 3.65 -5.74
C LEU A 45 -3.56 3.69 -4.36
N TYR A 46 -2.55 2.86 -4.12
CA TYR A 46 -1.79 2.84 -2.88
C TYR A 46 -0.90 4.08 -2.65
N LEU A 47 -0.59 4.86 -3.69
CA LEU A 47 0.07 6.16 -3.52
C LEU A 47 -0.78 7.17 -2.72
N THR A 48 -2.10 7.06 -2.78
CA THR A 48 -3.03 8.02 -2.18
C THR A 48 -2.76 8.29 -0.69
N PRO A 49 -2.73 7.28 0.21
CA PRO A 49 -2.41 7.50 1.62
C PRO A 49 -1.02 8.13 1.82
N PHE A 50 -0.02 7.73 1.03
CA PHE A 50 1.33 8.26 1.17
C PHE A 50 1.43 9.75 0.79
N VAL A 51 0.76 10.15 -0.28
CA VAL A 51 0.69 11.56 -0.73
C VAL A 51 -0.04 12.43 0.30
N ILE A 52 -1.13 11.93 0.88
CA ILE A 52 -1.86 12.65 1.95
C ILE A 52 -0.95 12.90 3.15
N ASN A 53 -0.21 11.87 3.58
CA ASN A 53 0.76 12.01 4.67
C ASN A 53 1.88 12.99 4.30
N LEU A 54 2.39 12.96 3.07
CA LEU A 54 3.45 13.88 2.60
C LEU A 54 2.99 15.34 2.70
N LYS A 55 1.78 15.64 2.19
CA LYS A 55 1.17 16.96 2.31
C LYS A 55 1.00 17.36 3.77
N THR A 56 0.55 16.42 4.60
CA THR A 56 0.37 16.67 6.05
C THR A 56 1.69 17.04 6.73
N VAL A 57 2.79 16.35 6.42
CA VAL A 57 4.14 16.65 6.94
C VAL A 57 4.62 18.02 6.47
N ARG A 58 4.34 18.38 5.23
CA ARG A 58 4.74 19.67 4.65
C ARG A 58 3.94 20.85 5.22
N ASP A 59 2.64 20.69 5.36
CA ASP A 59 1.71 21.80 5.61
C ASP A 59 1.52 22.09 7.12
N TYR A 60 1.80 21.12 7.99
CA TYR A 60 1.71 21.26 9.44
C TYR A 60 3.07 20.90 10.03
N CYS A 61 3.78 21.79 10.73
CA CYS A 61 5.09 21.49 11.32
C CYS A 61 5.03 20.28 12.27
N ILE A 62 5.43 19.09 11.79
CA ILE A 62 5.23 17.85 12.57
C ILE A 62 6.44 17.51 13.41
N ASP A 63 6.21 17.29 14.70
CA ASP A 63 7.24 16.95 15.68
C ASP A 63 8.02 15.67 15.38
N ARG A 64 7.42 14.65 14.73
CA ARG A 64 8.07 13.34 14.47
C ARG A 64 7.57 12.63 13.21
N VAL A 65 8.44 12.52 12.21
CA VAL A 65 8.20 11.74 10.97
C VAL A 65 8.03 10.24 11.23
N SER A 66 8.70 9.69 12.24
CA SER A 66 8.67 8.26 12.55
C SER A 66 7.27 7.71 12.82
N ARG A 67 6.34 8.57 13.27
CA ARG A 67 4.93 8.19 13.46
C ARG A 67 4.22 7.90 12.14
N PHE A 68 4.51 8.67 11.08
CA PHE A 68 3.92 8.41 9.75
C PHE A 68 4.42 7.11 9.17
N VAL A 69 5.73 6.87 9.24
CA VAL A 69 6.35 5.61 8.83
C VAL A 69 5.69 4.42 9.54
N LEU A 70 5.55 4.51 10.87
CA LEU A 70 4.91 3.46 11.66
C LEU A 70 3.44 3.26 11.28
N TYR A 71 2.69 4.34 11.05
CA TYR A 71 1.28 4.22 10.67
C TYR A 71 1.10 3.63 9.27
N ASP A 72 1.97 3.94 8.32
CA ASP A 72 1.88 3.38 6.98
C ASP A 72 2.27 1.90 6.98
N LEU A 73 3.27 1.51 7.79
CA LEU A 73 3.56 0.10 8.06
C LEU A 73 2.36 -0.64 8.65
N LEU A 74 1.76 -0.11 9.70
CA LEU A 74 0.71 -0.81 10.46
C LEU A 74 -0.65 -0.81 9.78
N PHE A 75 -1.00 0.26 9.04
CA PHE A 75 -2.34 0.47 8.53
C PHE A 75 -2.43 0.49 7.01
N VAL A 76 -1.31 0.49 6.28
CA VAL A 76 -1.30 0.31 4.82
C VAL A 76 -0.61 -1.01 4.48
N LEU A 77 0.67 -1.15 4.82
CA LEU A 77 1.49 -2.27 4.37
C LEU A 77 1.07 -3.62 4.98
N ALA A 78 0.96 -3.69 6.31
CA ALA A 78 0.65 -4.95 6.99
C ALA A 78 -0.74 -5.51 6.63
N PRO A 79 -1.82 -4.72 6.61
CA PRO A 79 -3.13 -5.21 6.18
C PRO A 79 -3.13 -5.65 4.71
N ALA A 80 -2.49 -4.89 3.82
CA ALA A 80 -2.39 -5.26 2.41
C ALA A 80 -1.63 -6.58 2.24
N ALA A 81 -0.47 -6.73 2.87
CA ALA A 81 0.35 -7.93 2.78
C ALA A 81 -0.39 -9.17 3.31
N PHE A 82 -1.00 -9.07 4.50
CA PHE A 82 -1.71 -10.18 5.11
C PHE A 82 -2.92 -10.61 4.25
N ILE A 83 -3.76 -9.66 3.85
CA ILE A 83 -4.97 -9.96 3.08
C ILE A 83 -4.62 -10.43 1.67
N SER A 84 -3.56 -9.88 1.05
CA SER A 84 -3.06 -10.34 -0.23
C SER A 84 -2.73 -11.83 -0.19
N VAL A 85 -1.88 -12.25 0.76
CA VAL A 85 -1.47 -13.65 0.88
C VAL A 85 -2.64 -14.56 1.18
N LEU A 86 -3.53 -14.14 2.10
CA LEU A 86 -4.70 -14.92 2.47
C LEU A 86 -5.66 -15.10 1.28
N THR A 87 -5.90 -14.04 0.51
CA THR A 87 -6.82 -14.08 -0.64
C THR A 87 -6.23 -14.93 -1.77
N GLU A 88 -4.93 -14.81 -2.03
CA GLU A 88 -4.25 -15.65 -3.02
C GLU A 88 -4.37 -17.13 -2.64
N LEU A 89 -4.09 -17.51 -1.38
CA LEU A 89 -4.27 -18.89 -0.90
C LEU A 89 -5.69 -19.45 -1.12
N ILE A 90 -6.71 -18.61 -0.99
CA ILE A 90 -8.11 -19.01 -1.17
C ILE A 90 -8.48 -19.11 -2.66
N VAL A 91 -7.98 -18.20 -3.49
CA VAL A 91 -8.43 -18.02 -4.88
C VAL A 91 -7.62 -18.85 -5.86
N THR A 92 -6.32 -19.05 -5.63
CA THR A 92 -5.42 -19.78 -6.54
C THR A 92 -5.91 -21.18 -6.94
N PRO A 93 -6.56 -21.98 -6.05
CA PRO A 93 -7.15 -23.27 -6.46
C PRO A 93 -8.22 -23.17 -7.56
N PHE A 94 -8.84 -22.00 -7.72
CA PHE A 94 -9.92 -21.73 -8.66
C PHE A 94 -9.50 -20.84 -9.85
N ALA A 95 -8.24 -20.43 -9.91
CA ALA A 95 -7.74 -19.48 -10.91
C ALA A 95 -7.69 -20.09 -12.32
N GLU A 96 -8.10 -19.31 -13.32
CA GLU A 96 -8.04 -19.70 -14.74
C GLU A 96 -6.60 -19.77 -15.26
N VAL A 97 -5.73 -18.88 -14.76
CA VAL A 97 -4.30 -18.85 -15.07
C VAL A 97 -3.53 -19.22 -13.81
N ARG A 98 -2.97 -20.43 -13.79
CA ARG A 98 -2.04 -20.84 -12.72
C ARG A 98 -0.71 -20.11 -12.89
N LEU A 99 -0.59 -18.90 -12.34
CA LEU A 99 0.74 -18.40 -11.95
C LEU A 99 1.33 -19.34 -10.90
N ALA A 100 2.66 -19.34 -10.75
CA ALA A 100 3.25 -20.03 -9.62
C ALA A 100 2.72 -19.40 -8.32
N ASP A 101 2.24 -20.25 -7.42
CA ASP A 101 1.60 -19.86 -6.18
C ASP A 101 2.45 -18.83 -5.41
N GLY A 102 1.83 -17.71 -4.99
CA GLY A 102 2.47 -16.67 -4.18
C GLY A 102 3.14 -15.54 -4.97
N ILE A 103 3.27 -15.65 -6.30
CA ILE A 103 3.91 -14.60 -7.11
C ILE A 103 3.11 -13.30 -7.06
N ALA A 104 1.78 -13.35 -7.10
CA ALA A 104 0.96 -12.13 -7.16
C ALA A 104 1.11 -11.32 -5.87
N SER A 105 1.05 -11.97 -4.71
CA SER A 105 1.29 -11.30 -3.42
C SER A 105 2.70 -10.79 -3.28
N LEU A 106 3.71 -11.56 -3.72
CA LEU A 106 5.11 -11.11 -3.68
C LEU A 106 5.32 -9.84 -4.51
N ILE A 107 4.75 -9.78 -5.72
CA ILE A 107 4.84 -8.58 -6.58
C ILE A 107 4.16 -7.40 -5.89
N LEU A 108 2.92 -7.57 -5.41
CA LEU A 108 2.20 -6.49 -4.75
C LEU A 108 2.96 -5.96 -3.53
N ILE A 109 3.42 -6.85 -2.65
CA ILE A 109 4.19 -6.48 -1.46
C ILE A 109 5.49 -5.77 -1.87
N GLY A 110 6.18 -6.26 -2.90
CA GLY A 110 7.40 -5.63 -3.44
C GLY A 110 7.15 -4.20 -3.89
N ILE A 111 6.08 -3.96 -4.65
CA ILE A 111 5.68 -2.62 -5.10
C ILE A 111 5.42 -1.70 -3.89
N LEU A 112 4.62 -2.17 -2.93
CA LEU A 112 4.27 -1.38 -1.75
C LEU A 112 5.48 -1.03 -0.88
N LEU A 113 6.46 -1.94 -0.79
CA LEU A 113 7.72 -1.69 -0.09
C LEU A 113 8.55 -0.61 -0.78
N VAL A 114 8.65 -0.66 -2.11
CA VAL A 114 9.36 0.37 -2.90
C VAL A 114 8.69 1.74 -2.75
N GLU A 115 7.37 1.80 -2.86
CA GLU A 115 6.61 3.04 -2.65
C GLU A 115 6.83 3.60 -1.23
N SER A 116 6.73 2.73 -0.23
CA SER A 116 6.97 3.10 1.17
C SER A 116 8.36 3.69 1.36
N LEU A 117 9.40 3.06 0.81
CA LEU A 117 10.78 3.57 0.90
C LEU A 117 10.93 4.95 0.26
N ILE A 118 10.35 5.17 -0.92
CA ILE A 118 10.38 6.45 -1.63
C ILE A 118 9.70 7.54 -0.78
N PHE A 119 8.51 7.25 -0.25
CA PHE A 119 7.76 8.23 0.53
C PHE A 119 8.37 8.50 1.90
N TRP A 120 8.96 7.50 2.56
CA TRP A 120 9.67 7.73 3.81
C TRP A 120 10.88 8.62 3.63
N LEU A 121 11.63 8.45 2.52
CA LEU A 121 12.69 9.38 2.15
C LEU A 121 12.13 10.78 1.89
N ALA A 122 11.01 10.89 1.18
CA ALA A 122 10.35 12.18 0.93
C ALA A 122 9.87 12.85 2.23
N TYR A 123 9.34 12.09 3.19
CA TYR A 123 8.96 12.60 4.51
C TYR A 123 10.18 13.15 5.25
N TYR A 124 11.29 12.43 5.24
CA TYR A 124 12.53 12.85 5.90
C TYR A 124 13.11 14.14 5.30
N ILE A 125 13.18 14.23 3.97
CA ILE A 125 13.66 15.42 3.25
C ILE A 125 12.75 16.61 3.55
N THR A 126 11.44 16.43 3.45
CA THR A 126 10.44 17.49 3.70
C THR A 126 10.53 18.01 5.14
N TYR A 127 10.67 17.11 6.11
CA TYR A 127 10.84 17.47 7.51
C TYR A 127 12.13 18.27 7.75
N LYS A 128 13.27 17.80 7.22
CA LYS A 128 14.58 18.50 7.31
C LYS A 128 14.56 19.89 6.69
N LEU A 129 13.79 20.10 5.61
CA LEU A 129 13.64 21.40 4.97
C LEU A 129 12.75 22.35 5.78
N SER A 130 11.76 21.81 6.49
CA SER A 130 10.86 22.60 7.35
C SER A 130 11.57 23.12 8.61
N ASP A 131 12.45 22.31 9.20
CA ASP A 131 13.22 22.64 10.43
C ASP A 131 14.28 23.74 10.22
N ARG A 132 14.52 24.16 8.97
CA ARG A 132 15.46 25.24 8.60
C ARG A 132 14.80 26.61 8.44
N LYS A 133 13.47 26.71 8.60
CA LYS A 133 12.72 27.97 8.56
C LYS A 133 12.40 28.44 9.96
#